data_AF-A0A936T345-F1
#
_entry.id   AF-A0A936T345-F1
#
_cell.length_a   1.000
_cell.length_b   1.000
_cell.length_c   1.000
_cell.angle_alpha   90.00
_cell.angle_beta   90.00
_cell.angle_gamma   90.00
#
_symmetry.space_group_name_H-M   'P 1'
#
loop_
_entity.id
_entity.type
_entity.pdbx_description
1 polymer ?
#
loop_
_entity_poly.entity_id
_entity_poly.type
_entity_poly.pdbx_seq_one_letter_code
_entity_poly.pdbx_strand_id
1 'polypeptide(L)'
;MTQGALPRVLVPHPHVRCDGRILGGSPHVEGSRVPVRRLWAWHRGGASVETLLRRYPNLGPARILDALSFAYDNQELIQADIDREQALFEKQGGPTVGARPLAQLSLPFDDEPPVPAPIASMPAPVASMPERIVVREEEPQPARSKSTRKR
;
A
#
# COMPACT_ATOMS: atom_id res chain seq x y z
N MET A 1 -50.63 2.05 32.18
CA MET A 1 -49.21 1.64 32.06
C MET A 1 -48.53 2.68 31.19
N THR A 2 -47.81 3.62 31.82
CA THR A 2 -47.22 4.77 31.13
C THR A 2 -45.97 4.31 30.39
N GLN A 3 -45.98 4.40 29.06
CA GLN A 3 -44.77 4.20 28.26
C GLN A 3 -43.76 5.30 28.60
N GLY A 4 -42.56 4.88 29.02
CA GLY A 4 -41.44 5.79 29.23
C GLY A 4 -41.00 6.41 27.90
N ALA A 5 -41.20 7.71 27.76
CA ALA A 5 -40.74 8.45 26.59
C ALA A 5 -39.21 8.36 26.48
N LEU A 6 -38.72 7.90 25.33
CA LEU A 6 -37.28 7.88 25.05
C LEU A 6 -36.73 9.32 25.02
N PRO A 7 -35.55 9.56 25.59
CA PRO A 7 -34.94 10.89 25.59
C PRO A 7 -34.60 11.36 24.17
N ARG A 8 -34.52 12.69 24.00
CA ARG A 8 -34.24 13.31 22.71
C ARG A 8 -32.82 12.96 22.24
N VAL A 9 -32.73 12.42 21.03
CA VAL A 9 -31.47 12.29 20.29
C VAL A 9 -31.13 13.67 19.74
N LEU A 10 -30.37 14.44 20.50
CA LEU A 10 -29.46 15.40 19.89
C LEU A 10 -28.40 14.54 19.20
N VAL A 11 -27.82 14.95 18.09
CA VAL A 11 -26.66 14.25 17.49
C VAL A 11 -25.40 14.98 17.95
N PRO A 12 -24.96 14.86 19.23
CA PRO A 12 -23.62 15.26 19.59
C PRO A 12 -22.66 14.17 19.07
N HIS A 13 -21.52 14.60 18.57
CA HIS A 13 -20.38 13.72 18.29
C HIS A 13 -19.38 13.85 19.45
N PRO A 14 -19.62 13.18 20.60
CA PRO A 14 -18.82 13.39 21.80
C PRO A 14 -17.35 12.98 21.61
N HIS A 15 -17.05 12.14 20.63
CA HIS A 15 -15.69 11.64 20.39
C HIS A 15 -14.94 12.43 19.33
N VAL A 16 -15.53 13.46 18.72
CA VAL A 16 -14.86 14.33 17.75
C VAL A 16 -14.68 15.72 18.33
N ARG A 17 -13.46 16.24 18.26
CA ARG A 17 -13.10 17.58 18.72
C ARG A 17 -12.42 18.37 17.62
N CYS A 18 -12.67 19.67 17.61
CA CYS A 18 -11.98 20.63 16.76
C CYS A 18 -11.27 21.63 17.69
N ASP A 19 -9.94 21.59 17.71
CA ASP A 19 -9.13 22.52 18.50
C ASP A 19 -8.09 23.17 17.58
N GLY A 20 -8.10 24.52 17.50
CA GLY A 20 -7.15 25.28 16.68
C GLY A 20 -5.69 25.04 17.01
N ARG A 21 -5.38 24.56 18.22
CA ARG A 21 -4.02 24.24 18.67
C ARG A 21 -3.55 22.85 18.25
N ILE A 22 -4.48 21.98 17.85
CA ILE A 22 -4.21 20.57 17.52
C ILE A 22 -4.47 20.38 16.03
N LEU A 23 -3.47 19.87 15.30
CA LEU A 23 -3.55 19.65 13.84
C LEU A 23 -4.00 20.89 13.05
N GLY A 24 -3.73 22.10 13.56
CA GLY A 24 -4.10 23.34 12.90
C GLY A 24 -5.61 23.57 12.78
N GLY A 25 -6.41 23.02 13.70
CA GLY A 25 -7.87 23.17 13.73
C GLY A 25 -8.64 22.05 13.03
N SER A 26 -7.96 21.04 12.47
CA SER A 26 -8.63 19.90 11.85
C SER A 26 -9.40 19.07 12.88
N PRO A 27 -10.60 18.56 12.52
CA PRO A 27 -11.34 17.65 13.38
C PRO A 27 -10.52 16.39 13.68
N HIS A 28 -10.44 16.02 14.95
CA HIS A 28 -9.71 14.84 15.41
C HIS A 28 -10.51 14.05 16.44
N VAL A 29 -10.17 12.77 16.55
CA VAL A 29 -10.80 11.88 17.52
C VAL A 29 -10.25 12.16 18.92
N GLU A 30 -11.14 12.35 19.89
CA GLU A 30 -10.77 12.62 21.29
C GLU A 30 -9.85 11.53 21.86
N GLY A 31 -8.82 11.97 22.59
CA GLY A 31 -7.78 11.09 23.15
C GLY A 31 -6.83 10.52 22.09
N SER A 32 -6.94 10.95 20.84
CA SER A 32 -6.07 10.59 19.74
C SER A 32 -5.64 11.84 18.96
N ARG A 33 -4.52 11.76 18.26
CA ARG A 33 -4.12 12.76 17.25
C ARG A 33 -4.41 12.27 15.84
N VAL A 34 -5.38 11.38 15.68
CA VAL A 34 -5.83 10.90 14.38
C VAL A 34 -6.90 11.85 13.85
N PRO A 35 -6.66 12.52 12.70
CA PRO A 35 -7.65 13.40 12.10
C PRO A 35 -8.79 12.60 11.47
N VAL A 36 -10.00 13.15 11.53
CA VAL A 36 -11.20 12.52 10.97
C VAL A 36 -11.06 12.34 9.45
N ARG A 37 -10.47 13.30 8.74
CA ARG A 37 -10.20 13.18 7.29
C ARG A 37 -9.40 11.93 6.90
N ARG A 38 -8.50 11.45 7.78
CA ARG A 38 -7.74 10.22 7.50
C ARG A 38 -8.65 9.00 7.58
N LEU A 39 -9.47 8.90 8.62
CA LEU A 39 -10.44 7.80 8.75
C LEU A 39 -11.44 7.82 7.59
N TRP A 40 -11.90 9.01 7.21
CA TRP A 40 -12.79 9.22 6.07
C TRP A 40 -12.17 8.78 4.74
N ALA A 41 -10.90 9.14 4.48
CA ALA A 41 -10.20 8.73 3.26
C ALA A 41 -10.10 7.20 3.14
N TRP A 42 -9.77 6.50 4.24
CA TRP A 42 -9.75 5.03 4.25
C TRP A 42 -11.15 4.45 4.00
N HIS A 43 -12.19 5.00 4.64
CA HIS A 43 -13.55 4.54 4.43
C HIS A 43 -14.02 4.74 2.98
N ARG A 44 -13.79 5.92 2.39
CA ARG A 44 -14.09 6.23 0.98
C ARG A 44 -13.28 5.38 0.01
N GLY A 45 -12.08 4.95 0.40
CA GLY A 45 -11.24 3.99 -0.33
C GLY A 45 -11.70 2.52 -0.21
N GLY A 46 -12.83 2.24 0.45
CA GLY A 46 -13.40 0.91 0.58
C GLY A 46 -12.94 0.13 1.81
N ALA A 47 -12.21 0.74 2.75
CA ALA A 47 -11.86 0.07 3.99
C ALA A 47 -13.10 -0.12 4.88
N SER A 48 -13.30 -1.35 5.36
CA SER A 48 -14.34 -1.66 6.34
C SER A 48 -13.99 -1.10 7.73
N VAL A 49 -15.01 -0.87 8.57
CA VAL A 49 -14.83 -0.42 9.96
C VAL A 49 -13.92 -1.38 10.75
N GLU A 50 -14.03 -2.68 10.53
CA GLU A 50 -13.14 -3.66 11.16
C GLU A 50 -11.67 -3.46 10.77
N THR A 51 -11.42 -3.07 9.51
CA THR A 51 -10.07 -2.79 9.03
C THR A 51 -9.52 -1.53 9.68
N LEU A 52 -10.35 -0.51 9.86
CA LEU A 52 -10.02 0.68 10.64
C LEU A 52 -9.71 0.34 12.10
N LEU A 53 -10.48 -0.55 12.73
CA LEU A 53 -10.24 -1.01 14.10
C LEU A 53 -8.91 -1.76 14.25
N ARG A 54 -8.60 -2.65 13.31
CA ARG A 54 -7.30 -3.36 13.28
C ARG A 54 -6.13 -2.39 13.13
N ARG A 55 -6.30 -1.33 12.32
CA ARG A 55 -5.27 -0.32 12.09
C ARG A 55 -5.11 0.65 13.27
N TYR A 56 -6.19 0.94 13.96
CA TYR A 56 -6.24 1.89 15.08
C TYR A 56 -6.79 1.21 16.35
N PRO A 57 -6.05 0.24 16.93
CA PRO A 57 -6.54 -0.52 18.07
C PRO A 57 -6.83 0.36 19.30
N ASN A 58 -6.13 1.50 19.42
CA ASN A 58 -6.25 2.41 20.55
C ASN A 58 -7.49 3.33 20.48
N LEU A 59 -8.16 3.46 19.32
CA LEU A 59 -9.33 4.34 19.17
C LEU A 59 -10.62 3.69 19.67
N GLY A 60 -10.73 2.37 19.58
CA GLY A 60 -11.96 1.63 19.89
C GLY A 60 -13.11 1.86 18.89
N PRO A 61 -14.12 0.98 18.87
CA PRO A 61 -15.20 1.00 17.88
C PRO A 61 -16.09 2.24 17.96
N ALA A 62 -16.45 2.67 19.18
CA ALA A 62 -17.34 3.81 19.38
C ALA A 62 -16.78 5.10 18.76
N ARG A 63 -15.49 5.38 18.97
CA ARG A 63 -14.87 6.61 18.46
C ARG A 63 -14.69 6.59 16.94
N ILE A 64 -14.39 5.43 16.35
CA ILE A 64 -14.27 5.30 14.90
C ILE A 64 -15.63 5.52 14.24
N LEU A 65 -16.68 4.85 14.74
CA LEU A 65 -18.02 5.00 14.19
C LEU A 65 -18.56 6.43 14.35
N ASP A 66 -18.33 7.05 15.50
CA ASP A 66 -18.72 8.46 15.73
C ASP A 66 -17.97 9.41 14.80
N ALA A 67 -16.67 9.20 14.59
CA ALA A 67 -15.88 9.99 13.65
C ALA A 67 -16.37 9.84 12.19
N LEU A 68 -16.79 8.64 11.79
CA LEU A 68 -17.37 8.42 10.47
C LEU A 68 -18.75 9.08 10.37
N SER A 69 -19.60 8.99 11.40
CA SER A 69 -20.88 9.70 11.45
C SER A 69 -20.69 11.21 11.29
N PHE A 70 -19.78 11.79 12.09
CA PHE A 70 -19.43 13.21 11.98
C PHE A 70 -19.01 13.60 10.55
N ALA A 71 -18.22 12.75 9.88
CA ALA A 71 -17.79 13.00 8.52
C ALA A 71 -18.95 12.93 7.51
N TYR A 72 -19.90 12.02 7.69
CA TYR A 72 -21.11 11.95 6.87
C TYR A 72 -22.00 13.18 7.04
N ASP A 73 -22.10 13.70 8.26
CA ASP A 73 -22.88 14.90 8.57
C ASP A 73 -22.19 16.19 8.11
N ASN A 74 -20.85 16.19 7.97
CA ASN A 74 -20.04 17.37 7.65
C ASN A 74 -19.09 17.15 6.46
N GLN A 75 -19.60 16.58 5.36
CA GLN A 75 -18.77 16.21 4.21
C GLN A 75 -18.00 17.38 3.59
N GLU A 76 -18.63 18.55 3.49
CA GLU A 76 -18.00 19.76 2.95
C GLU A 76 -16.80 20.21 3.79
N LEU A 77 -16.93 20.15 5.12
CA LEU A 77 -15.86 20.48 6.06
C LEU A 77 -14.69 19.51 5.89
N ILE A 78 -14.98 18.21 5.82
CA ILE A 78 -13.94 17.18 5.66
C ILE A 78 -13.25 17.32 4.30
N GLN A 79 -13.98 17.64 3.24
CA GLN A 79 -13.39 17.88 1.93
C GLN A 79 -12.47 19.09 1.95
N ALA A 80 -12.91 20.22 2.54
CA ALA A 80 -12.06 21.40 2.69
C ALA A 80 -10.79 21.11 3.52
N ASP A 81 -10.88 20.26 4.54
CA ASP A 81 -9.71 19.83 5.34
C ASP A 81 -8.74 18.94 4.53
N ILE A 82 -9.26 18.10 3.62
CA ILE A 82 -8.44 17.31 2.68
C ILE A 82 -7.73 18.22 1.68
N ASP A 83 -8.47 19.16 1.06
CA ASP A 83 -7.91 20.10 0.08
C ASP A 83 -6.84 20.99 0.71
N ARG A 84 -7.07 21.44 1.96
CA ARG A 84 -6.09 22.16 2.76
C ARG A 84 -4.83 21.34 2.99
N GLU A 85 -4.94 20.07 3.34
CA GLU A 85 -3.78 19.19 3.49
C GLU A 85 -3.00 19.05 2.17
N GLN A 86 -3.70 18.83 1.05
CA GLN A 86 -3.09 18.71 -0.27
C GLN A 86 -2.33 19.98 -0.66
N ALA A 87 -2.94 21.15 -0.49
CA ALA A 87 -2.29 22.43 -0.79
C ALA A 87 -1.06 22.70 0.10
N LEU A 88 -1.08 22.26 1.36
CA LEU A 88 0.10 22.33 2.23
C LEU A 88 1.22 21.40 1.75
N PHE A 89 0.87 20.19 1.30
CA PHE A 89 1.82 19.22 0.78
C PHE A 89 2.49 19.70 -0.52
N GLU A 90 1.73 20.29 -1.43
CA GLU A 90 2.24 20.88 -2.68
C GLU A 90 3.22 22.03 -2.41
N LYS A 91 2.87 22.94 -1.49
CA LYS A 91 3.74 24.07 -1.11
C LYS A 91 5.03 23.64 -0.45
N GLN A 92 5.01 22.53 0.27
CA GLN A 92 6.20 21.97 0.94
C GLN A 92 7.07 21.13 0.01
N GLY A 93 6.70 20.97 -1.27
CA GLY A 93 7.49 20.22 -2.25
C GLY A 93 7.64 18.75 -1.83
N GLY A 94 6.54 18.11 -1.44
CA GLY A 94 6.53 16.74 -0.94
C GLY A 94 7.27 15.74 -1.85
N PRO A 95 7.67 14.56 -1.33
CA PRO A 95 8.33 13.53 -2.12
C PRO A 95 7.41 13.18 -3.28
N THR A 96 7.83 13.56 -4.47
CA THR A 96 7.28 13.16 -5.75
C THR A 96 7.18 11.63 -5.75
N VAL A 97 5.97 11.11 -5.55
CA VAL A 97 5.67 9.70 -5.74
C VAL A 97 5.95 9.41 -7.22
N GLY A 98 7.18 9.01 -7.52
CA GLY A 98 7.69 8.79 -8.88
C GLY A 98 8.98 9.52 -9.29
N ALA A 99 9.59 10.45 -8.52
CA ALA A 99 10.80 11.14 -9.02
C ALA A 99 12.14 10.42 -8.79
N ARG A 100 12.12 9.15 -8.37
CA ARG A 100 13.27 8.26 -8.59
C ARG A 100 12.74 6.93 -9.10
N PRO A 101 13.07 6.50 -10.33
CA PRO A 101 12.93 5.09 -10.64
C PRO A 101 13.71 4.32 -9.56
N LEU A 102 13.08 3.30 -8.98
CA LEU A 102 13.61 2.49 -7.88
C LEU A 102 15.00 1.88 -8.17
N ALA A 103 15.45 1.93 -9.43
CA ALA A 103 16.69 1.38 -9.95
C ALA A 103 17.99 2.13 -9.55
N GLN A 104 17.93 3.28 -8.86
CA GLN A 104 19.13 4.07 -8.51
C GLN A 104 19.31 4.34 -7.01
N LEU A 105 18.64 3.58 -6.15
CA LEU A 105 19.06 3.49 -4.76
C LEU A 105 20.04 2.33 -4.67
N SER A 106 21.35 2.61 -4.75
CA SER A 106 22.36 1.66 -4.29
C SER A 106 22.07 1.40 -2.81
N LEU A 107 21.37 0.30 -2.54
CA LEU A 107 21.15 -0.17 -1.19
C LEU A 107 22.49 -0.74 -0.69
N PRO A 108 22.81 -0.64 0.60
CA PRO A 108 24.08 -1.11 1.18
C PRO A 108 24.27 -2.65 1.16
N PHE A 109 23.48 -3.37 0.35
CA PHE A 109 23.55 -4.82 0.16
C PHE A 109 24.29 -5.23 -1.13
N ASP A 110 24.74 -4.29 -1.96
CA ASP A 110 25.52 -4.57 -3.20
C ASP A 110 27.02 -4.84 -2.94
N ASP A 111 27.47 -4.88 -1.69
CA ASP A 111 28.87 -5.13 -1.29
C ASP A 111 29.05 -6.55 -0.71
N GLU A 112 28.46 -7.57 -1.35
CA GLU A 112 28.88 -8.95 -1.08
C GLU A 112 30.15 -9.24 -1.90
N PRO A 113 31.32 -9.48 -1.27
CA PRO A 113 32.55 -9.74 -1.99
C PRO A 113 32.45 -11.03 -2.80
N PRO A 114 33.11 -11.12 -3.98
CA PRO A 114 33.01 -12.29 -4.84
C PRO A 114 33.58 -13.53 -4.15
N VAL A 115 32.76 -14.56 -4.05
CA VAL A 115 33.18 -15.90 -3.62
C VAL A 115 34.33 -16.35 -4.54
N PRO A 116 35.53 -16.69 -4.02
CA PRO A 116 36.64 -17.10 -4.87
C PRO A 116 36.39 -18.49 -5.47
N ALA A 117 36.47 -18.59 -6.79
CA ALA A 117 36.53 -19.86 -7.51
C ALA A 117 37.81 -20.64 -7.13
N PRO A 118 37.79 -21.99 -7.05
CA PRO A 118 39.00 -22.77 -6.81
C PRO A 118 39.87 -22.81 -8.09
N ILE A 119 41.12 -22.33 -8.01
CA ILE A 119 42.06 -22.30 -9.14
C ILE A 119 43.21 -23.31 -8.92
N ALA A 120 43.18 -24.34 -9.78
CA ALA A 120 44.27 -25.02 -10.52
C ALA A 120 45.47 -25.73 -9.86
N SER A 121 45.83 -26.92 -10.38
CA SER A 121 47.04 -27.16 -11.23
C SER A 121 47.42 -28.65 -11.32
N MET A 122 47.35 -29.30 -12.51
CA MET A 122 48.44 -29.58 -13.50
C MET A 122 48.94 -31.06 -13.44
N PRO A 123 49.71 -31.62 -14.41
CA PRO A 123 49.71 -31.53 -15.89
C PRO A 123 49.76 -32.93 -16.60
N ALA A 124 49.77 -32.95 -17.96
CA ALA A 124 49.72 -34.11 -18.89
C ALA A 124 50.99 -35.03 -18.89
N PRO A 125 51.00 -36.28 -19.47
CA PRO A 125 51.02 -36.51 -20.93
C PRO A 125 50.46 -37.87 -21.52
N VAL A 126 50.23 -37.85 -22.84
CA VAL A 126 50.32 -38.89 -23.92
C VAL A 126 49.80 -40.34 -23.73
N ALA A 127 48.89 -40.79 -24.62
CA ALA A 127 49.01 -41.96 -25.52
C ALA A 127 47.66 -42.53 -26.01
N SER A 128 47.64 -42.92 -27.30
CA SER A 128 46.76 -43.89 -28.00
C SER A 128 45.33 -43.52 -28.46
N MET A 129 45.21 -43.48 -29.79
CA MET A 129 44.05 -43.64 -30.69
C MET A 129 43.35 -45.02 -30.54
N PRO A 130 42.34 -45.38 -31.38
CA PRO A 130 41.08 -44.69 -31.75
C PRO A 130 39.86 -45.68 -31.75
N GLU A 131 38.74 -45.23 -32.35
CA GLU A 131 37.56 -45.97 -32.86
C GLU A 131 36.29 -45.78 -32.02
N ARG A 132 35.08 -45.70 -32.55
CA ARG A 132 34.43 -45.41 -33.86
C ARG A 132 32.92 -45.41 -33.52
N ILE A 133 32.06 -45.08 -34.49
CA ILE A 133 30.58 -45.24 -34.50
C ILE A 133 29.89 -43.94 -34.02
N VAL A 134 29.63 -42.95 -34.90
CA VAL A 134 28.53 -42.87 -35.90
C VAL A 134 27.20 -43.27 -35.26
N VAL A 135 26.19 -42.41 -35.15
CA VAL A 135 25.08 -42.37 -36.11
C VAL A 135 24.16 -41.19 -35.74
N ARG A 136 24.08 -40.25 -36.71
CA ARG A 136 22.90 -39.53 -37.25
C ARG A 136 22.04 -38.61 -36.36
N GLU A 137 22.21 -37.32 -36.66
CA GLU A 137 21.19 -36.38 -37.17
C GLU A 137 19.72 -36.84 -37.14
N GLU A 138 18.85 -36.04 -36.50
CA GLU A 138 17.88 -35.18 -37.21
C GLU A 138 17.11 -34.28 -36.20
N GLU A 139 17.44 -32.99 -36.19
CA GLU A 139 16.43 -31.91 -36.11
C GLU A 139 15.71 -31.84 -37.47
N PRO A 140 14.51 -31.22 -37.68
CA PRO A 140 14.04 -30.00 -37.01
C PRO A 140 12.51 -29.89 -36.75
N GLN A 141 12.12 -28.77 -36.15
CA GLN A 141 10.76 -28.22 -35.99
C GLN A 141 10.08 -27.85 -37.34
N PRO A 142 8.99 -27.03 -37.43
CA PRO A 142 7.87 -26.70 -36.52
C PRO A 142 6.49 -26.82 -37.22
N ALA A 143 5.38 -26.87 -36.46
CA ALA A 143 4.03 -26.71 -37.04
C ALA A 143 3.34 -25.44 -36.53
N ARG A 144 3.30 -24.42 -37.39
CA ARG A 144 2.49 -23.20 -37.22
C ARG A 144 1.31 -23.26 -38.19
N SER A 145 0.16 -22.79 -37.72
CA SER A 145 -0.88 -22.05 -38.46
C SER A 145 -2.26 -22.71 -38.66
N LYS A 146 -3.24 -22.06 -38.01
CA LYS A 146 -4.51 -21.52 -38.55
C LYS A 146 -5.47 -22.47 -39.26
N SER A 147 -6.65 -22.64 -38.66
CA SER A 147 -7.91 -23.05 -39.30
C SER A 147 -9.03 -22.82 -38.27
N THR A 148 -10.26 -22.36 -38.49
CA THR A 148 -10.99 -21.78 -39.63
C THR A 148 -12.30 -21.18 -39.06
N ARG A 149 -12.84 -20.23 -39.82
CA ARG A 149 -14.11 -19.49 -39.70
C ARG A 149 -15.39 -20.35 -39.77
N LYS A 150 -16.54 -19.72 -39.46
CA LYS A 150 -17.98 -20.04 -39.69
C LYS A 150 -18.67 -20.74 -38.50
N ARG A 151 -19.87 -20.35 -38.07
CA ARG A 151 -21.03 -19.76 -38.77
C ARG A 151 -21.85 -18.90 -37.80
#